data_AF-A0A0A8JL00-F1
#
_entry.id   AF-A0A0A8JL00-F1
#
_cell.length_a   1.000
_cell.length_b   1.000
_cell.length_c   1.000
_cell.angle_alpha   90.00
_cell.angle_beta   90.00
_cell.angle_gamma   90.00
#
_symmetry.space_group_name_H-M   'P 1'
#
loop_
_entity.id
_entity.type
_entity.pdbx_description
1 polymer ?
#
loop_
_entity_poly.entity_id
_entity_poly.type
_entity_poly.pdbx_seq_one_letter_code
_entity_poly.pdbx_strand_id
1 'polypeptide(L)'
;MKPHQTNRNRAYYRHHRERVIRRKTKLAKQIGWYSRYSGSFAKGKIHCSCWMCSRKTNKDGFPHSQAKQLARLDSRLVDYLDKEK
;
A
#
# COMPACT_ATOMS: atom_id res chain seq x y z
N MET A 1 2.17 -24.12 3.02
CA MET A 1 2.18 -22.75 2.44
C MET A 1 1.14 -22.73 1.32
N LYS A 2 0.09 -21.89 1.38
CA LYS A 2 -0.90 -21.85 0.28
C LYS A 2 -0.19 -21.39 -1.01
N PRO A 3 -0.36 -22.07 -2.15
CA PRO A 3 0.28 -21.67 -3.40
C PRO A 3 -0.15 -20.25 -3.78
N HIS A 4 0.81 -19.41 -4.19
CA HIS A 4 0.54 -18.08 -4.71
C HIS A 4 -0.27 -18.21 -6.00
N GLN A 5 -1.61 -18.19 -5.90
CA GLN A 5 -2.44 -18.18 -7.09
C GLN A 5 -2.32 -16.82 -7.79
N THR A 6 -1.57 -16.79 -8.90
CA THR A 6 -1.56 -15.71 -9.90
C THR A 6 -2.84 -15.75 -10.73
N ASN A 7 -4.02 -15.73 -10.10
CA ASN A 7 -5.30 -16.00 -10.77
C ASN A 7 -5.83 -14.79 -11.59
N ARG A 8 -4.95 -13.91 -12.05
CA ARG A 8 -5.29 -12.66 -12.75
C ARG A 8 -4.43 -12.51 -13.99
N ASN A 9 -5.08 -12.49 -15.15
CA ASN A 9 -4.42 -12.25 -16.43
C ASN A 9 -3.73 -10.86 -16.44
N ARG A 10 -2.66 -10.71 -17.23
CA ARG A 10 -1.99 -9.44 -17.51
C ARG A 10 -2.96 -8.31 -17.88
N ALA A 11 -4.06 -8.64 -18.57
CA ALA A 11 -5.15 -7.71 -18.87
C ALA A 11 -5.75 -7.07 -17.60
N TYR A 12 -5.97 -7.85 -16.54
CA TYR A 12 -6.49 -7.35 -15.26
C TYR A 12 -5.53 -6.33 -14.63
N TYR A 13 -4.22 -6.60 -14.62
CA TYR A 13 -3.23 -5.68 -14.06
C TYR A 13 -3.12 -4.39 -14.87
N ARG A 14 -3.23 -4.45 -16.20
CA ARG A 14 -3.29 -3.27 -17.07
C ARG A 14 -4.52 -2.41 -16.76
N HIS A 15 -5.71 -3.02 -16.73
CA HIS A 15 -6.95 -2.33 -16.37
C HIS A 15 -6.87 -1.72 -14.97
N HIS A 16 -6.32 -2.45 -13.99
CA HIS A 16 -6.14 -1.94 -12.64
C HIS A 16 -5.20 -0.73 -12.58
N ARG A 17 -4.06 -0.81 -13.27
CA ARG A 17 -3.10 0.30 -13.36
C ARG A 17 -3.75 1.54 -13.98
N GLU A 18 -4.47 1.38 -15.08
CA GLU A 18 -5.13 2.47 -15.79
C GLU A 18 -6.21 3.15 -14.92
N ARG A 19 -7.03 2.34 -14.22
CA ARG A 19 -8.04 2.85 -13.30
C ARG A 19 -7.44 3.71 -12.18
N VAL A 20 -6.32 3.26 -11.60
CA VAL A 20 -5.61 4.00 -10.54
C VAL A 20 -5.04 5.31 -11.08
N ILE A 21 -4.42 5.29 -12.26
CA ILE A 21 -3.89 6.50 -12.91
C ILE A 21 -5.03 7.50 -13.15
N ARG A 22 -6.12 7.08 -13.80
CA ARG A 22 -7.28 7.94 -14.11
C ARG A 22 -7.84 8.62 -12.87
N ARG A 23 -8.05 7.86 -11.78
CA ARG A 23 -8.54 8.41 -10.51
C ARG A 23 -7.58 9.46 -9.95
N LYS A 24 -6.28 9.17 -9.90
CA LYS A 24 -5.29 10.08 -9.31
C LYS A 24 -5.05 11.32 -10.18
N THR A 25 -5.11 11.19 -11.50
CA THR A 25 -5.06 12.34 -12.42
C THR A 25 -6.25 13.27 -12.21
N LYS A 26 -7.47 12.73 -12.01
CA LYS A 26 -8.66 13.54 -11.69
C LYS A 26 -8.46 14.32 -10.39
N LEU A 27 -7.98 13.66 -9.34
CA LEU A 27 -7.68 14.31 -8.06
C LEU A 27 -6.59 15.38 -8.20
N ALA A 28 -5.50 15.08 -8.92
CA ALA A 28 -4.40 16.00 -9.16
C ALA A 28 -4.89 17.28 -9.87
N LYS A 29 -5.76 17.13 -10.88
CA LYS A 29 -6.39 18.26 -11.58
C LYS A 29 -7.26 19.10 -10.64
N GLN A 30 -8.01 18.48 -9.73
CA GLN A 30 -8.87 19.19 -8.76
C GLN A 30 -8.06 20.02 -7.76
N ILE A 31 -6.85 19.58 -7.38
CA ILE A 31 -5.99 20.27 -6.41
C ILE A 31 -4.93 21.16 -7.07
N GLY A 32 -4.92 21.29 -8.40
CA GLY A 32 -3.90 22.05 -9.15
C GLY A 32 -2.50 21.41 -9.14
N TRP A 33 -2.38 20.12 -8.81
CA TRP A 33 -1.08 19.43 -8.79
C TRP A 33 -0.75 18.87 -10.17
N TYR A 34 0.45 19.21 -10.68
CA TYR A 34 0.94 18.72 -11.97
C TYR A 34 2.06 17.68 -11.79
N SER A 35 1.92 16.54 -12.47
CA SER A 35 2.98 15.53 -12.56
C SER A 35 3.52 15.50 -13.99
N ARG A 36 4.85 15.56 -14.13
CA ARG A 36 5.55 15.50 -15.43
C ARG A 36 5.18 14.27 -16.26
N TYR A 37 4.90 13.14 -15.60
CA TYR A 37 4.50 11.90 -16.25
C TYR A 37 3.23 11.33 -15.61
N SER A 38 2.30 10.82 -16.43
CA SER A 38 1.10 10.12 -15.94
C SER A 38 1.43 8.80 -15.25
N GLY A 39 2.54 8.16 -15.65
CA GLY A 39 3.06 6.95 -15.03
C GLY A 39 3.39 7.09 -13.54
N SER A 40 3.67 8.32 -13.06
CA SER A 40 3.92 8.60 -11.65
C SER A 40 2.73 8.23 -10.76
N PHE A 41 1.51 8.30 -11.29
CA PHE A 41 0.30 7.93 -10.58
C PHE A 41 0.11 6.40 -10.45
N ALA A 42 0.80 5.61 -11.28
CA ALA A 42 0.75 4.15 -11.24
C ALA A 42 1.45 3.57 -10.01
N LYS A 43 2.44 4.28 -9.44
CA LYS A 43 3.03 3.91 -8.16
C LYS A 43 1.92 3.83 -7.11
N GLY A 44 2.07 2.93 -6.14
CA GLY A 44 1.07 2.65 -5.11
C GLY A 44 0.78 3.85 -4.20
N LYS A 45 0.68 3.62 -2.90
CA LYS A 45 0.67 4.74 -1.94
C LYS A 45 2.01 5.47 -2.12
N ILE A 46 1.97 6.77 -2.44
CA ILE A 46 3.12 7.61 -2.15
C ILE A 46 3.13 7.64 -0.63
N HIS A 47 3.98 6.83 -0.01
CA HIS A 47 4.28 6.95 1.41
C HIS A 47 5.08 8.25 1.56
N CYS A 48 4.43 9.39 1.34
CA CYS A 48 5.00 10.62 1.79
C CYS A 48 4.93 10.56 3.31
N SER A 49 6.05 10.81 3.96
CA SER A 49 6.13 11.21 5.36
C SER A 49 5.41 12.55 5.63
N CYS A 50 4.65 13.06 4.66
CA CYS A 50 3.81 14.23 4.76
C CYS A 50 2.81 14.11 5.91
N TRP A 51 2.49 15.26 6.51
CA TRP A 51 1.56 15.38 7.64
C TRP A 51 0.19 14.74 7.37
N MET A 52 -0.30 14.78 6.12
CA MET A 52 -1.57 14.14 5.75
C MET A 52 -1.53 12.61 5.86
N CYS A 53 -0.46 11.97 5.37
CA CYS A 53 -0.33 10.51 5.42
C CYS A 53 0.08 10.02 6.81
N SER A 54 0.91 10.78 7.54
CA SER A 54 1.21 10.50 8.94
C SER A 54 -0.06 10.56 9.80
N ARG A 55 -0.88 11.61 9.64
CA ARG A 55 -2.16 11.74 10.34
C ARG A 55 -3.12 10.60 10.03
N LYS A 56 -3.14 10.06 8.81
CA LYS A 56 -3.96 8.89 8.46
C LYS A 56 -3.58 7.66 9.30
N THR A 57 -2.28 7.34 9.38
CA THR A 57 -1.83 6.19 10.17
C THR A 57 -2.02 6.44 11.67
N ASN A 58 -1.80 7.67 12.14
CA ASN A 58 -1.94 8.01 13.55
C ASN A 58 -3.40 8.09 14.02
N LYS A 59 -4.33 8.53 13.15
CA LYS A 59 -5.75 8.69 13.49
C LYS A 59 -6.58 7.45 13.17
N ASP A 60 -6.41 6.86 11.98
CA ASP A 60 -7.23 5.75 11.50
C ASP A 60 -6.58 4.38 11.77
N GLY A 61 -5.35 4.38 12.33
CA GLY A 61 -4.56 3.19 12.58
C GLY A 61 -3.87 2.63 11.33
N PHE A 62 -3.09 1.57 11.53
CA PHE A 62 -2.43 0.87 10.43
C PHE A 62 -3.47 0.19 9.50
N PRO A 63 -3.25 0.20 8.17
CA PRO A 63 -4.00 -0.64 7.26
C PRO A 63 -4.03 -2.10 7.72
N HIS A 64 -5.17 -2.77 7.57
CA HIS A 64 -5.37 -4.16 8.03
C HIS A 64 -4.25 -5.14 7.61
N SER A 65 -3.67 -4.96 6.41
CA SER A 65 -2.53 -5.78 5.94
C SER A 65 -1.27 -5.58 6.80
N GLN A 66 -0.99 -4.35 7.22
CA GLN A 66 0.14 -4.02 8.09
C GLN A 66 -0.11 -4.48 9.53
N ALA A 67 -1.34 -4.34 10.04
CA ALA A 67 -1.71 -4.89 11.34
C ALA A 67 -1.48 -6.42 11.40
N LYS A 68 -1.91 -7.16 10.37
CA LYS A 68 -1.61 -8.61 10.27
C LYS A 68 -0.12 -8.92 10.19
N GLN A 69 0.65 -8.06 9.54
CA GLN A 69 2.09 -8.24 9.44
C GLN A 69 2.78 -8.03 10.80
N LEU A 70 2.36 -7.01 11.56
CA LEU A 70 2.85 -6.73 12.91
C LEU A 70 2.56 -7.88 13.86
N ALA A 71 1.31 -8.35 13.94
CA ALA A 71 0.94 -9.49 14.79
C ALA A 71 1.77 -10.76 14.48
N ARG A 72 2.07 -11.00 13.20
CA ARG A 72 2.95 -12.12 12.78
C ARG A 72 4.39 -11.91 13.23
N LEU A 73 4.90 -10.68 13.20
CA LEU A 73 6.25 -10.36 13.67
C LEU A 73 6.35 -10.51 15.18
N ASP A 74 5.36 -10.02 15.93
CA ASP A 74 5.32 -10.16 17.39
C ASP A 74 5.33 -11.63 17.81
N SER A 75 4.51 -12.46 17.19
CA SER A 75 4.50 -13.92 17.44
C SER A 75 5.87 -14.56 17.20
N ARG A 76 6.58 -14.18 16.12
CA ARG A 76 7.93 -14.71 15.86
C ARG A 76 8.96 -14.26 16.89
N LEU A 77 8.78 -13.05 17.41
CA LEU A 77 9.68 -12.46 18.40
C LEU A 77 9.52 -13.17 19.74
N VAL A 78 8.28 -13.48 20.14
CA VAL A 78 7.99 -14.34 21.30
C VAL A 78 8.63 -15.71 21.13
N ASP A 79 8.40 -16.39 20.00
CA ASP A 79 9.00 -17.70 19.71
C ASP A 79 10.54 -17.70 19.77
N TYR A 80 11.18 -16.56 19.42
CA TYR A 80 12.62 -16.40 19.46
C TYR A 80 13.13 -16.22 20.90
N LEU A 81 12.48 -15.34 21.67
CA LEU A 81 12.83 -15.08 23.07
C LEU A 81 12.60 -16.29 23.97
N ASP A 82 11.59 -17.11 23.67
CA ASP A 82 11.33 -18.35 24.41
C ASP A 82 12.33 -19.46 24.09
N LYS A 83 13.05 -19.39 22.97
CA LYS A 83 14.13 -20.34 22.61
C LYS A 83 15.48 -19.98 23.22
N GLU A 84 15.65 -18.75 23.69
CA GLU A 84 16.88 -18.28 24.37
C GLU A 84 16.83 -18.48 25.89
N LYS A 85 15.73 -19.02 26.43
CA LYS A 85 15.59 -19.49 27.82
C LYS A 85 15.88 -20.97 27.94
#